data_AF-A0A532D0Z4-F1
#
_entry.id   AF-A0A532D0Z4-F1
#
_cell.length_a   1.000
_cell.length_b   1.000
_cell.length_c   1.000
_cell.angle_alpha   90.00
_cell.angle_beta   90.00
_cell.angle_gamma   90.00
#
_symmetry.space_group_name_H-M   'P 1'
#
loop_
_entity.id
_entity.type
_entity.pdbx_description
1 polymer ?
#
loop_
_entity_poly.entity_id
_entity_poly.type
_entity_poly.pdbx_seq_one_letter_code
_entity_poly.pdbx_strand_id
1 'polypeptide(L)'
;MLRISRFREPIYFLTAPISWTPNPGQERYAAVTVPKGFVTDFASIPRIFWSALRPDGEYAYAAVVHDYLYWTQTRSREEADQILKMAMEDFKISALTVGAMYSAVRVGGGSSWDGNAQKKSQGEKRILAKFPQDPRMKWEDWKQRPGVFAP
;
A
#
# COMPACT_ATOMS: atom_id res chain seq x y z
N MET A 1 -8.70 9.37 -8.95
CA MET A 1 -9.55 8.82 -7.87
C MET A 1 -9.15 7.39 -7.60
N LEU A 2 -8.91 7.04 -6.33
CA LEU A 2 -8.52 5.69 -5.92
C LEU A 2 -9.70 4.73 -6.18
N ARG A 3 -9.45 3.65 -6.93
CA ARG A 3 -10.45 2.61 -7.21
C ARG A 3 -10.04 1.32 -6.52
N ILE A 4 -10.66 1.06 -5.37
CA ILE A 4 -10.42 -0.15 -4.57
C ILE A 4 -11.72 -0.92 -4.35
N SER A 5 -11.58 -2.23 -4.23
CA SER A 5 -12.57 -3.11 -3.62
C SER A 5 -11.89 -3.87 -2.47
N ARG A 6 -12.60 -4.77 -1.80
CA ARG A 6 -12.10 -5.44 -0.61
C ARG A 6 -12.55 -6.89 -0.49
N PHE A 7 -11.76 -7.64 0.27
CA PHE A 7 -12.16 -8.91 0.86
C PHE A 7 -13.09 -8.66 2.05
N ARG A 8 -13.56 -9.74 2.69
CA ARG A 8 -14.38 -9.67 3.89
C ARG A 8 -13.66 -8.94 5.02
N GLU A 9 -12.41 -9.28 5.26
CA GLU A 9 -11.48 -8.58 6.15
C GLU A 9 -11.16 -7.16 5.63
N PRO A 10 -10.57 -6.26 6.44
CA PRO A 10 -10.07 -4.97 5.96
C PRO A 10 -8.80 -5.13 5.10
N ILE A 11 -8.89 -5.95 4.06
CA ILE A 11 -7.87 -6.21 3.05
C ILE A 11 -8.44 -5.75 1.72
N TYR A 12 -7.76 -4.79 1.10
CA TYR A 12 -8.23 -4.08 -0.08
C TYR A 12 -7.41 -4.48 -1.29
N PHE A 13 -7.96 -4.29 -2.48
CA PHE A 13 -7.23 -4.45 -3.73
C PHE A 13 -7.61 -3.40 -4.76
N LEU A 14 -6.63 -2.99 -5.56
CA LEU A 14 -6.83 -2.03 -6.64
C LEU A 14 -7.63 -2.65 -7.80
N THR A 15 -8.66 -1.96 -8.27
CA THR A 15 -9.41 -2.34 -9.48
C THR A 15 -8.95 -1.59 -10.74
N ALA A 16 -8.08 -0.59 -10.57
CA ALA A 16 -7.37 0.13 -11.62
C ALA A 16 -5.94 0.47 -11.14
N PRO A 17 -4.95 0.61 -12.02
CA PRO A 17 -3.60 1.01 -11.61
C PRO A 17 -3.62 2.46 -11.08
N ILE A 18 -2.66 2.77 -10.22
CA ILE A 18 -2.40 4.13 -9.74
C ILE A 18 -0.91 4.45 -9.87
N SER A 19 -0.56 5.73 -9.95
CA SER A 19 0.83 6.16 -10.05
C SER A 19 1.10 7.41 -9.21
N TRP A 20 2.19 7.39 -8.46
CA TRP A 20 2.75 8.61 -7.87
C TRP A 20 3.95 9.06 -8.70
N THR A 21 4.02 10.37 -8.98
CA THR A 21 5.09 11.00 -9.74
C THR A 21 5.70 12.09 -8.87
N PRO A 22 7.03 12.16 -8.71
CA PRO A 22 7.69 13.22 -7.97
C PRO A 22 7.38 14.60 -8.56
N ASN A 23 7.22 15.58 -7.68
CA ASN A 23 7.10 16.98 -8.06
C ASN A 23 8.46 17.59 -8.45
N PRO A 24 8.47 18.74 -9.15
CA PRO A 24 9.71 19.48 -9.42
C PRO A 24 10.52 19.71 -8.13
N GLY A 25 11.83 19.46 -8.18
CA GLY A 25 12.74 19.46 -7.02
C GLY A 25 12.86 18.12 -6.29
N GLN A 26 12.12 17.09 -6.69
CA GLN A 26 12.17 15.73 -6.12
C GLN A 26 12.72 14.69 -7.11
N GLU A 27 13.42 15.12 -8.16
CA GLU A 27 13.86 14.30 -9.31
C GLU A 27 14.80 13.16 -8.93
N ARG A 28 15.38 13.20 -7.72
CA ARG A 28 16.17 12.09 -7.17
C ARG A 28 15.34 10.80 -6.98
N TYR A 29 14.01 10.89 -6.98
CA TYR A 29 13.11 9.75 -6.87
C TYR A 29 12.49 9.41 -8.22
N ALA A 30 12.40 8.13 -8.54
CA ALA A 30 11.65 7.68 -9.71
C ALA A 30 10.15 7.56 -9.40
N ALA A 31 9.30 7.78 -10.40
CA ALA A 31 7.85 7.54 -10.31
C ALA A 31 7.55 6.09 -9.90
N VAL A 32 6.41 5.89 -9.22
CA VAL A 32 5.96 4.59 -8.73
C VAL A 32 4.61 4.29 -9.36
N THR A 33 4.51 3.20 -10.09
CA THR A 33 3.24 2.68 -10.61
C THR A 33 2.85 1.43 -9.84
N VAL A 34 1.69 1.48 -9.20
CA VAL A 34 1.08 0.34 -8.52
C VAL A 34 0.09 -0.31 -9.48
N PRO A 35 0.27 -1.60 -9.82
CA PRO A 35 -0.57 -2.25 -10.80
C PRO A 35 -1.99 -2.50 -10.26
N LYS A 36 -2.94 -2.59 -11.19
CA LYS A 36 -4.26 -3.16 -10.91
C LYS A 36 -4.08 -4.54 -10.27
N GLY A 37 -4.89 -4.84 -9.26
CA GLY A 37 -4.83 -6.10 -8.52
C GLY A 37 -3.85 -6.10 -7.35
N PHE A 38 -3.09 -5.03 -7.11
CA PHE A 38 -2.29 -4.96 -5.88
C PHE A 38 -3.17 -5.01 -4.63
N VAL A 39 -2.81 -5.88 -3.68
CA VAL A 39 -3.48 -6.11 -2.40
C VAL A 39 -2.75 -5.38 -1.27
N THR A 40 -3.49 -4.62 -0.46
CA THR A 40 -2.99 -3.84 0.69
C THR A 40 -3.86 -4.12 1.93
N ASP A 41 -3.21 -4.15 3.08
CA ASP A 41 -3.83 -4.30 4.41
C ASP A 41 -3.61 -3.07 5.30
N PHE A 42 -2.90 -2.05 4.80
CA PHE A 42 -2.48 -0.84 5.53
C PHE A 42 -1.79 -1.13 6.86
N ALA A 43 -1.19 -2.30 7.02
CA ALA A 43 -0.61 -2.74 8.29
C ALA A 43 0.65 -1.94 8.69
N SER A 44 1.25 -1.22 7.72
CA SER A 44 2.35 -0.28 7.94
C SER A 44 1.92 1.02 8.62
N ILE A 45 0.61 1.35 8.58
CA ILE A 45 0.04 2.60 9.09
C ILE A 45 -0.48 2.41 10.52
N PRO A 46 -0.13 3.29 11.49
CA PRO A 46 -0.63 3.18 12.86
C PRO A 46 -2.16 3.25 12.94
N ARG A 47 -2.75 2.41 13.80
CA ARG A 47 -4.23 2.27 13.93
C ARG A 47 -4.98 3.56 14.24
N ILE A 48 -4.36 4.50 14.96
CA ILE A 48 -4.97 5.81 15.25
C ILE A 48 -5.29 6.60 13.98
N PHE A 49 -4.59 6.31 12.87
CA PHE A 49 -4.81 6.92 11.56
C PHE A 49 -5.79 6.12 10.68
N TRP A 50 -6.31 4.97 11.12
CA TRP A 50 -7.14 4.14 10.24
C TRP A 50 -8.51 4.77 9.89
N SER A 51 -9.01 5.70 10.70
CA SER A 51 -10.27 6.41 10.42
C SER A 51 -10.23 7.22 9.11
N ALA A 52 -9.05 7.63 8.66
CA ALA A 52 -8.85 8.36 7.40
C ALA A 52 -8.26 7.48 6.28
N LEU A 53 -8.19 6.15 6.45
CA LEU A 53 -7.84 5.17 5.41
C LEU A 53 -9.07 4.61 4.67
N ARG A 54 -10.15 5.40 4.60
CA ARG A 54 -11.29 5.05 3.76
C ARG A 54 -10.88 5.10 2.28
N PRO A 55 -11.63 4.45 1.36
CA PRO A 55 -11.35 4.57 -0.08
C PRO A 55 -11.28 6.01 -0.61
N ASP A 56 -12.06 6.90 0.01
CA ASP A 56 -12.12 8.36 -0.19
C ASP A 56 -11.25 9.15 0.79
N GLY A 57 -10.47 8.45 1.62
CA GLY A 57 -9.65 9.00 2.67
C GLY A 57 -8.44 9.76 2.14
N GLU A 58 -8.06 10.82 2.86
CA GLU A 58 -7.17 11.87 2.35
C GLU A 58 -5.78 11.35 1.95
N TYR A 59 -5.28 10.31 2.61
CA TYR A 59 -3.96 9.71 2.34
C TYR A 59 -4.00 8.23 1.97
N ALA A 60 -5.19 7.67 1.70
CA ALA A 60 -5.30 6.27 1.28
C ALA A 60 -4.49 5.99 0.01
N TYR A 61 -4.45 6.95 -0.93
CA TYR A 61 -3.62 6.85 -2.13
C TYR A 61 -2.13 6.69 -1.81
N ALA A 62 -1.60 7.53 -0.93
CA ALA A 62 -0.20 7.50 -0.52
C ALA A 62 0.14 6.20 0.25
N ALA A 63 -0.77 5.74 1.12
CA ALA A 63 -0.62 4.49 1.85
C ALA A 63 -0.56 3.27 0.91
N VAL A 64 -1.37 3.22 -0.16
CA VAL A 64 -1.30 2.12 -1.15
C VAL A 64 0.05 2.12 -1.89
N VAL A 65 0.56 3.28 -2.27
CA VAL A 65 1.89 3.42 -2.90
C VAL A 65 3.00 2.93 -1.95
N HIS A 66 2.94 3.32 -0.68
CA HIS A 66 3.88 2.89 0.35
C HIS A 66 3.84 1.37 0.58
N ASP A 67 2.65 0.79 0.77
CA ASP A 67 2.48 -0.65 0.93
C ASP A 67 2.99 -1.43 -0.28
N TYR A 68 2.85 -0.89 -1.49
CA TYR A 68 3.41 -1.52 -2.70
C TYR A 68 4.93 -1.54 -2.68
N LEU A 69 5.58 -0.45 -2.27
CA LEU A 69 7.03 -0.40 -2.11
C LEU A 69 7.52 -1.32 -0.98
N TYR A 70 6.77 -1.35 0.13
CA TYR A 70 7.00 -2.26 1.26
C TYR A 70 6.83 -3.73 0.90
N TRP A 71 5.88 -4.02 0.02
CA TRP A 71 5.68 -5.37 -0.47
C TRP A 71 6.78 -5.74 -1.47
N THR A 72 7.01 -4.94 -2.51
CA THR A 72 7.94 -5.28 -3.59
C THR A 72 9.41 -5.26 -3.15
N GLN A 73 9.77 -4.32 -2.27
CA GLN A 73 11.12 -4.13 -1.74
C GLN A 73 12.17 -3.94 -2.84
N THR A 74 11.79 -3.32 -3.96
CA THR A 74 12.71 -2.95 -5.05
C THR A 74 13.48 -1.66 -4.77
N ARG A 75 13.08 -0.94 -3.71
CA ARG A 75 13.69 0.29 -3.19
C ARG A 75 14.02 0.08 -1.71
N SER A 76 14.79 0.99 -1.10
CA SER A 76 15.02 0.93 0.34
C SER A 76 13.76 1.30 1.12
N ARG A 77 13.70 0.86 2.38
CA ARG A 77 12.63 1.26 3.31
C ARG A 77 12.61 2.78 3.50
N GLU A 78 13.78 3.38 3.64
CA GLU A 78 14.00 4.83 3.74
C GLU A 78 13.38 5.58 2.57
N GLU A 79 13.60 5.09 1.34
CA GLU A 79 13.02 5.70 0.15
C GLU A 79 11.50 5.52 0.13
N ALA A 80 10.98 4.34 0.48
CA ALA A 80 9.54 4.10 0.57
C ALA A 80 8.86 5.06 1.55
N ASP A 81 9.41 5.21 2.75
CA ASP A 81 8.91 6.12 3.79
C ASP A 81 8.95 7.58 3.35
N GLN A 82 10.01 7.97 2.63
CA GLN A 82 10.14 9.33 2.11
C GLN A 82 9.15 9.59 0.96
N ILE A 83 8.85 8.58 0.14
CA ILE A 83 7.80 8.67 -0.89
C ILE A 83 6.41 8.79 -0.26
N LEU A 84 6.12 8.08 0.83
CA LEU A 84 4.88 8.26 1.60
C LEU A 84 4.73 9.73 2.06
N LYS A 85 5.79 10.29 2.65
CA LYS A 85 5.82 11.69 3.11
C LYS A 85 5.51 12.66 1.97
N MET A 86 6.23 12.56 0.85
CA MET A 86 6.05 13.44 -0.31
C MET A 86 4.65 13.29 -0.91
N ALA A 87 4.19 12.06 -1.11
CA ALA A 87 2.85 11.80 -1.62
C ALA A 87 1.77 12.41 -0.71
N MET A 88 1.90 12.36 0.61
CA MET A 88 0.94 13.04 1.49
C MET A 88 1.03 14.57 1.41
N GLU A 89 2.23 15.14 1.26
CA GLU A 89 2.41 16.59 1.05
C GLU A 89 1.79 17.07 -0.27
N ASP A 90 1.87 16.27 -1.32
CA ASP A 90 1.27 16.54 -2.63
C ASP A 90 -0.26 16.63 -2.54
N PHE A 91 -0.85 15.78 -1.70
CA PHE A 91 -2.28 15.76 -1.38
C PHE A 91 -2.70 16.83 -0.36
N LYS A 92 -1.79 17.74 0.02
CA LYS A 92 -2.03 18.85 0.96
C LYS A 92 -2.53 18.40 2.33
N ILE A 93 -2.09 17.22 2.77
CA ILE A 93 -2.33 16.74 4.12
C ILE A 93 -1.59 17.64 5.12
N SER A 94 -2.19 17.87 6.29
CA SER A 94 -1.61 18.75 7.31
C SER A 94 -0.18 18.30 7.68
N ALA A 95 0.74 19.26 7.82
CA ALA A 95 2.14 18.97 8.14
C ALA A 95 2.30 18.18 9.46
N LEU A 96 1.40 18.39 10.42
CA LEU A 96 1.35 17.63 11.67
C LEU A 96 1.05 16.15 11.41
N THR A 97 0.03 15.86 10.60
CA THR A 97 -0.35 14.49 10.23
C THR A 97 0.76 13.82 9.41
N VAL A 98 1.34 14.52 8.44
CA VAL A 98 2.47 14.04 7.64
C VAL A 98 3.66 13.69 8.54
N GLY A 99 4.04 14.60 9.44
CA GLY A 99 5.15 14.41 10.36
C GLY A 99 4.92 13.22 11.28
N ALA A 100 3.73 13.11 11.88
CA ALA A 100 3.38 12.01 12.76
C ALA A 100 3.40 10.65 12.03
N MET A 101 2.84 10.59 10.81
CA MET A 101 2.84 9.38 9.98
C MET A 101 4.26 8.96 9.60
N TYR A 102 5.06 9.92 9.12
CA TYR A 102 6.44 9.67 8.73
C TYR A 102 7.27 9.17 9.92
N SER A 103 7.21 9.83 11.07
CA SER A 103 7.89 9.38 12.28
C SER A 103 7.47 7.96 12.69
N ALA A 104 6.18 7.64 12.58
CA ALA A 104 5.68 6.32 12.95
C ALA A 104 6.23 5.21 12.04
N VAL A 105 6.25 5.40 10.71
CA VAL A 105 6.81 4.39 9.80
C VAL A 105 8.34 4.27 9.93
N ARG A 106 9.04 5.37 10.24
CA ARG A 106 10.49 5.33 10.51
C ARG A 106 10.83 4.47 11.73
N VAL A 107 10.07 4.62 12.81
CA VAL A 107 10.30 3.90 14.08
C VAL A 107 9.74 2.47 14.06
N GLY A 108 8.51 2.28 13.60
CA GLY A 108 7.79 1.00 13.69
C GLY A 108 7.72 0.19 12.40
N GLY A 109 8.02 0.79 11.25
CA GLY A 109 7.83 0.16 9.94
C GLY A 109 8.79 -0.99 9.63
N GLY A 110 9.89 -1.14 10.37
CA GLY A 110 10.86 -2.23 10.17
C GLY A 110 10.23 -3.62 10.32
N SER A 111 9.37 -3.80 11.33
CA SER A 111 8.69 -5.09 11.53
C SER A 111 7.76 -5.45 10.35
N SER A 112 7.02 -4.48 9.82
CA SER A 112 6.16 -4.69 8.65
C SER A 112 6.98 -4.95 7.37
N TRP A 113 8.12 -4.28 7.22
CA TRP A 113 9.05 -4.48 6.11
C TRP A 113 9.61 -5.92 6.10
N ASP A 114 10.14 -6.38 7.23
CA ASP A 114 10.71 -7.72 7.36
C ASP A 114 9.63 -8.80 7.27
N GLY A 115 8.45 -8.55 7.84
CA GLY A 115 7.29 -9.43 7.73
C GLY A 115 6.83 -9.61 6.27
N ASN A 116 6.88 -8.57 5.44
CA ASN A 116 6.59 -8.69 4.01
C ASN A 116 7.65 -9.51 3.27
N ALA A 117 8.93 -9.33 3.60
CA ALA A 117 10.00 -10.16 3.04
C ALA A 117 9.79 -11.64 3.36
N GLN A 118 9.43 -11.95 4.60
CA GLN A 118 9.14 -13.31 5.05
C GLN A 118 7.91 -13.91 4.35
N LYS A 119 6.79 -13.18 4.27
CA LYS A 119 5.59 -13.65 3.56
C LYS A 119 5.88 -13.93 2.08
N LYS A 120 6.65 -13.07 1.44
CA LYS A 120 7.06 -13.23 0.04
C LYS A 120 7.95 -14.45 -0.16
N SER A 121 8.92 -14.68 0.74
CA SER A 121 9.78 -15.88 0.66
C SER A 121 9.01 -17.19 0.91
N GLN A 122 7.90 -17.11 1.65
CA GLN A 122 6.94 -18.21 1.83
C GLN A 122 5.95 -18.36 0.64
N GLY A 123 6.07 -17.54 -0.40
CA GLY A 123 5.27 -17.64 -1.62
C GLY A 123 3.96 -16.87 -1.60
N GLU A 124 3.69 -16.02 -0.60
CA GLU A 124 2.52 -15.12 -0.65
C GLU A 124 2.63 -14.20 -1.88
N LYS A 125 1.51 -14.04 -2.60
CA LYS A 125 1.39 -13.13 -3.74
C LYS A 125 0.38 -12.04 -3.42
N ARG A 126 0.67 -10.80 -3.84
CA ARG A 126 -0.22 -9.64 -3.63
C ARG A 126 -0.69 -8.97 -4.92
N ILE A 127 -0.46 -9.56 -6.09
CA ILE A 127 -1.01 -9.05 -7.36
C ILE A 127 -2.07 -10.02 -7.86
N LEU A 128 -3.32 -9.59 -7.87
CA LEU A 128 -4.45 -10.37 -8.36
C LEU A 128 -4.53 -10.37 -9.89
N ALA A 129 -4.72 -11.55 -10.48
CA ALA A 129 -5.11 -11.70 -11.90
C ALA A 129 -6.64 -11.75 -12.08
N LYS A 130 -7.35 -12.23 -11.06
CA LYS A 130 -8.82 -12.32 -11.01
C LYS A 130 -9.33 -11.56 -9.79
N PHE A 131 -10.61 -11.17 -9.79
CA PHE A 131 -11.20 -10.42 -8.67
C PHE A 131 -12.34 -11.21 -8.02
N PRO A 132 -12.43 -11.22 -6.68
CA PRO A 132 -13.55 -11.85 -5.99
C PRO A 132 -14.85 -11.16 -6.37
N GLN A 133 -15.87 -11.97 -6.70
CA GLN A 133 -17.23 -11.49 -6.98
C GLN A 133 -18.14 -11.59 -5.74
N ASP A 134 -17.82 -12.51 -4.81
CA ASP A 134 -18.53 -12.63 -3.53
C ASP A 134 -17.92 -11.66 -2.50
N PRO A 135 -18.68 -10.69 -1.97
CA PRO A 135 -18.17 -9.74 -0.97
C PRO A 135 -17.81 -10.41 0.38
N ARG A 136 -18.20 -11.67 0.59
CA ARG A 136 -17.85 -12.46 1.78
C ARG A 136 -16.54 -13.22 1.62
N MET A 137 -15.89 -13.13 0.45
CA MET A 137 -14.61 -13.81 0.19
C MET A 137 -13.56 -13.41 1.21
N LYS A 138 -12.95 -14.39 1.88
CA LYS A 138 -11.83 -14.14 2.79
C LYS A 138 -10.51 -14.15 2.05
N TRP A 139 -9.55 -13.37 2.53
CA TRP A 139 -8.20 -13.36 1.96
C TRP A 139 -7.49 -14.72 2.06
N GLU A 140 -7.58 -15.38 3.22
CA GLU A 140 -6.94 -16.69 3.43
C GLU A 140 -7.50 -17.76 2.48
N ASP A 141 -8.82 -17.77 2.26
CA ASP A 141 -9.46 -18.67 1.31
C ASP A 141 -9.07 -18.34 -0.14
N TRP A 142 -8.87 -17.05 -0.45
CA TRP A 142 -8.46 -16.60 -1.78
C TRP A 142 -7.03 -17.04 -2.11
N LYS A 143 -6.11 -16.97 -1.14
CA LYS A 143 -4.70 -17.36 -1.32
C LYS A 143 -4.51 -18.81 -1.78
N GLN A 144 -5.43 -19.70 -1.40
CA GLN A 144 -5.36 -21.12 -1.75
C GLN A 144 -5.85 -21.45 -3.17
N ARG A 145 -6.42 -20.47 -3.89
CA ARG A 145 -7.04 -20.73 -5.20
C ARG A 145 -5.98 -20.76 -6.31
N PRO A 146 -5.99 -21.77 -7.20
CA PRO A 146 -5.07 -21.80 -8.33
C PRO A 146 -5.41 -20.73 -9.38
N GLY A 147 -4.37 -20.07 -9.92
CA GLY A 147 -4.51 -19.15 -11.05
C GLY A 147 -5.31 -17.87 -10.78
N VAL A 148 -5.38 -17.42 -9.52
CA VAL A 148 -6.04 -16.15 -9.14
C VAL A 148 -5.07 -14.98 -8.99
N PHE A 149 -3.77 -15.25 -8.91
CA PHE A 149 -2.71 -14.27 -8.84
C PHE A 149 -2.04 -14.09 -10.21
N ALA A 150 -1.50 -12.90 -10.44
CA ALA A 150 -0.60 -12.66 -11.55
C ALA A 150 0.62 -13.60 -11.44
N PRO A 151 1.26 -13.94 -12.57
CA PRO A 151 2.49 -14.73 -12.61
C PRO A 151 3.52 -14.26 -11.58
#